data_AF-A0A094FBN2-F1
#
_entry.id   AF-A0A094FBN2-F1
#
_cell.length_a   1.000
_cell.length_b   1.000
_cell.length_c   1.000
_cell.angle_alpha   90.00
_cell.angle_beta   90.00
_cell.angle_gamma   90.00
#
_symmetry.space_group_name_H-M   'P 1'
#
loop_
_entity.id
_entity.type
_entity.pdbx_description
1 polymer ?
#
loop_
_entity_poly.entity_id
_entity_poly.type
_entity_poly.pdbx_seq_one_letter_code
_entity_poly.pdbx_strand_id
1 'polypeptide(L)'
;MFFPLATRAQAVTLKDCGYSYENIEKLTGIKKKQLQYIISEAKKRGYNPEVSPTLKDEYFHDGRPDRPTKLSKEQIEALVEALKGANRGLSYCIKTD
;
A
#
# COMPACT_ATOMS: atom_id res chain seq x y z
N MET A 1 -3.70 5.26 5.55
CA MET A 1 -4.62 6.37 5.23
C MET A 1 -4.78 6.34 3.73
N PHE A 2 -5.96 6.05 3.21
CA PHE A 2 -6.12 5.70 1.80
C PHE A 2 -6.57 6.90 0.98
N PHE A 3 -5.60 7.63 0.42
CA PHE A 3 -5.85 8.50 -0.72
C PHE A 3 -5.30 7.81 -1.98
N PRO A 4 -5.97 7.93 -3.13
CA PRO A 4 -5.45 7.41 -4.39
C PRO A 4 -4.01 7.89 -4.64
N LEU A 5 -3.19 7.05 -5.27
CA LEU A 5 -1.81 7.39 -5.59
C LEU A 5 -1.73 8.72 -6.37
N ALA A 6 -2.61 8.90 -7.36
CA ALA A 6 -2.73 10.13 -8.14
C ALA A 6 -3.02 11.36 -7.27
N THR A 7 -3.91 11.27 -6.29
CA THR A 7 -4.25 12.40 -5.40
C THR A 7 -3.06 12.78 -4.51
N ARG A 8 -2.28 11.80 -4.07
CA ARG A 8 -1.06 12.05 -3.28
C ARG A 8 0.04 12.68 -4.11
N ALA A 9 0.24 12.18 -5.34
CA ALA A 9 1.15 12.78 -6.30
C ALA A 9 0.77 14.23 -6.59
N GLN A 10 -0.50 14.49 -6.91
CA GLN A 10 -1.03 15.84 -7.13
C GLN A 10 -0.77 16.76 -5.94
N ALA A 11 -1.00 16.30 -4.72
CA ALA A 11 -0.73 17.07 -3.50
C ALA A 11 0.75 17.47 -3.35
N VAL A 12 1.68 16.55 -3.66
CA VAL A 12 3.12 16.84 -3.61
C VAL A 12 3.52 17.82 -4.72
N THR A 13 3.02 17.64 -5.94
CA THR A 13 3.25 18.57 -7.05
C THR A 13 2.74 19.97 -6.72
N LEU A 14 1.52 20.11 -6.20
CA LEU A 14 0.96 21.41 -5.82
C LEU A 14 1.81 22.09 -4.74
N LYS A 15 2.33 21.33 -3.78
CA LYS A 15 3.23 21.88 -2.75
C LYS A 15 4.51 22.43 -3.36
N ASP A 16 5.07 21.71 -4.32
CA ASP A 16 6.30 22.06 -5.05
C ASP A 16 6.09 23.30 -5.92
N CYS A 17 4.93 23.42 -6.59
CA CYS A 17 4.51 24.61 -7.31
C CYS A 17 4.20 25.83 -6.40
N GLY A 18 4.44 25.74 -5.08
CA GLY A 18 4.32 26.87 -4.16
C GLY A 18 2.95 27.06 -3.52
N TYR A 19 1.98 26.16 -3.74
CA TYR A 19 0.67 26.30 -3.11
C TYR A 19 0.75 26.17 -1.58
N SER A 20 -0.10 26.93 -0.89
CA SER A 20 -0.28 26.85 0.56
C SER A 20 -1.00 25.55 0.96
N TYR A 21 -0.76 25.09 2.18
CA TYR A 21 -1.43 23.89 2.71
C TYR A 21 -2.96 24.02 2.68
N GLU A 22 -3.49 25.21 2.96
CA GLU A 22 -4.94 25.48 2.93
C GLU A 22 -5.52 25.36 1.52
N ASN A 23 -4.81 25.87 0.51
CA ASN A 23 -5.26 25.76 -0.88
C ASN A 23 -5.20 24.31 -1.36
N ILE A 24 -4.15 23.56 -0.99
CA ILE A 24 -4.04 22.16 -1.36
C ILE A 24 -5.13 21.32 -0.67
N GLU A 25 -5.45 21.61 0.59
CA GLU A 25 -6.56 20.95 1.30
C GLU A 25 -7.90 21.21 0.60
N LYS A 26 -8.16 22.44 0.14
CA LYS A 26 -9.36 22.77 -0.63
C LYS A 26 -9.43 22.03 -1.97
N LEU A 27 -8.30 21.87 -2.66
CA LEU A 27 -8.24 21.25 -3.99
C LEU A 27 -8.29 19.71 -3.95
N THR A 28 -7.66 19.11 -2.94
CA THR A 28 -7.47 17.64 -2.87
C THR A 28 -8.33 16.96 -1.81
N GLY A 29 -8.90 17.73 -0.87
CA GLY A 29 -9.59 17.21 0.31
C GLY A 29 -8.66 16.64 1.39
N ILE A 30 -7.34 16.64 1.17
CA ILE A 30 -6.36 16.10 2.12
C ILE A 30 -6.10 17.13 3.23
N LYS A 31 -6.29 16.73 4.49
CA LYS A 31 -6.04 17.62 5.64
C LYS A 31 -4.58 18.04 5.75
N LYS A 32 -4.31 19.24 6.24
CA LYS A 32 -2.94 19.75 6.45
C LYS A 32 -1.97 18.75 7.10
N LYS A 33 -2.37 18.08 8.21
CA LYS A 33 -1.53 17.08 8.90
C LYS A 33 -1.19 15.89 7.99
N GLN A 34 -2.15 15.47 7.19
CA GLN A 34 -2.02 14.37 6.24
C GLN A 34 -1.09 14.75 5.09
N LEU A 35 -1.21 15.98 4.59
CA LEU A 35 -0.32 16.53 3.56
C LEU A 35 1.14 16.53 4.02
N GLN A 36 1.38 17.04 5.24
CA GLN A 36 2.72 17.07 5.85
C GLN A 36 3.32 15.67 5.93
N TYR A 37 2.53 14.69 6.36
CA TYR A 37 2.96 13.29 6.40
C TYR A 37 3.35 12.76 5.01
N ILE A 38 2.47 12.93 4.01
CA ILE A 38 2.71 12.48 2.63
C ILE A 38 3.99 13.09 2.06
N ILE A 39 4.17 14.41 2.21
CA ILE A 39 5.37 15.12 1.74
C ILE A 39 6.62 14.62 2.46
N SER A 40 6.54 14.40 3.78
CA SER A 40 7.67 13.90 4.56
C SER A 40 8.08 12.49 4.15
N GLU A 41 7.12 11.61 3.87
CA GLU A 41 7.37 10.24 3.44
C GLU A 41 7.96 10.18 2.03
N ALA A 42 7.43 10.99 1.09
CA ALA A 42 8.01 11.09 -0.24
C ALA A 42 9.48 11.53 -0.18
N LYS A 43 9.81 12.54 0.63
CA LYS A 43 11.19 12.99 0.84
C LYS A 43 12.09 11.92 1.46
N LYS A 44 11.60 11.22 2.50
CA LYS A 44 12.35 10.10 3.12
C LYS A 44 12.67 8.98 2.13
N ARG A 45 11.82 8.78 1.13
CA ARG A 45 11.96 7.75 0.09
C ARG A 45 12.74 8.23 -1.14
N GLY A 46 13.30 9.44 -1.09
CA GLY A 46 14.22 9.94 -2.12
C GLY A 46 13.64 10.96 -3.09
N TYR A 47 12.41 11.44 -2.89
CA TYR A 47 11.90 12.56 -3.69
C TYR A 47 12.68 13.84 -3.38
N ASN A 48 13.35 14.39 -4.40
CA ASN A 48 14.06 15.66 -4.32
C ASN A 48 13.77 16.53 -5.57
N PRO A 49 12.86 17.53 -5.47
CA PRO A 49 12.46 18.35 -6.60
C PRO A 49 13.61 19.18 -7.20
N GLU A 50 14.62 19.54 -6.39
CA GLU A 50 15.77 20.33 -6.84
C GLU A 50 16.70 19.55 -7.78
N VAL A 51 16.73 18.21 -7.67
CA VAL A 51 17.57 17.33 -8.50
C VAL A 51 16.75 16.77 -9.66
N SER A 52 15.53 16.33 -9.37
CA SER A 52 14.58 15.84 -10.37
C SER A 52 13.15 16.02 -9.87
N PRO A 53 12.32 16.81 -10.57
CA PRO A 53 10.92 17.00 -10.19
C PRO A 53 10.03 15.79 -10.53
N THR A 54 10.59 14.71 -11.09
CA THR A 54 9.82 13.53 -11.51
C THR A 54 9.33 12.74 -10.30
N LEU A 55 8.01 12.57 -10.19
CA LEU A 55 7.38 11.72 -9.20
C LEU A 55 7.40 10.26 -9.64
N LYS A 56 7.79 9.37 -8.72
CA LYS A 56 7.74 7.91 -8.90
C LYS A 56 6.74 7.31 -7.92
N ASP A 57 6.08 6.24 -8.33
CA ASP A 57 5.09 5.52 -7.52
C ASP A 57 5.68 5.00 -6.20
N GLU A 58 6.98 4.64 -6.21
CA GLU A 58 7.75 4.18 -5.05
C GLU A 58 7.72 5.17 -3.87
N TYR A 59 7.67 6.47 -4.15
CA TYR A 59 7.61 7.51 -3.11
C TYR A 59 6.29 7.49 -2.33
N PHE A 60 5.24 6.90 -2.89
CA PHE A 60 3.90 6.89 -2.32
C PHE A 60 3.42 5.52 -1.86
N HIS A 61 4.27 4.51 -1.88
CA HIS A 61 3.89 3.13 -1.51
C HIS A 61 3.32 3.02 -0.08
N ASP A 62 2.12 2.46 0.07
CA ASP A 62 1.53 2.14 1.38
C ASP A 62 1.98 0.76 1.84
N GLY A 63 3.29 0.58 2.01
CA GLY A 63 3.83 -0.65 2.57
C GLY A 63 3.48 -0.72 4.05
N ARG A 64 2.44 -1.48 4.43
CA ARG A 64 2.44 -2.06 5.77
C ARG A 64 3.46 -3.19 5.74
N PRO A 65 4.41 -3.25 6.68
CA PRO A 65 5.16 -4.48 6.85
C PRO A 65 4.15 -5.61 7.05
N ASP A 66 4.28 -6.68 6.28
CA ASP A 66 3.46 -7.86 6.47
C ASP A 66 3.51 -8.25 7.95
N ARG A 67 2.36 -8.62 8.51
CA ARG A 67 2.32 -9.11 9.88
C ARG A 67 3.25 -10.32 9.93
N PRO A 68 4.31 -10.33 10.76
CA PRO A 68 5.21 -11.46 10.83
C PRO A 68 4.39 -12.71 11.21
N THR A 69 4.31 -13.66 10.28
CA THR A 69 3.67 -14.95 10.50
C THR A 69 4.69 -15.89 11.16
N LYS A 70 4.24 -16.69 12.12
CA LYS A 70 5.10 -17.71 12.76
C LYS A 70 5.54 -18.80 11.77
N LEU A 71 4.79 -18.96 10.68
CA LEU A 71 5.02 -19.96 9.66
C LEU A 71 5.67 -19.34 8.43
N SER A 72 6.63 -20.06 7.85
CA SER A 72 7.20 -19.75 6.54
C SER A 72 6.19 -20.03 5.42
N LYS A 73 6.42 -19.44 4.24
CA LYS A 73 5.58 -19.70 3.05
C LYS A 73 5.53 -21.19 2.71
N GLU A 74 6.67 -21.88 2.82
CA GLU A 74 6.82 -23.31 2.59
C GLU A 74 5.97 -24.15 3.56
N GLN A 75 5.94 -23.77 4.85
CA GLN A 75 5.12 -24.45 5.86
C GLN A 75 3.61 -24.28 5.59
N ILE A 76 3.20 -23.10 5.13
CA ILE A 76 1.82 -22.82 4.76
C ILE A 76 1.42 -23.63 3.51
N GLU A 77 2.28 -23.69 2.50
CA GLU A 77 2.04 -24.48 1.28
C GLU A 77 1.94 -25.97 1.58
N ALA A 78 2.83 -26.51 2.42
CA ALA A 78 2.78 -27.91 2.86
C ALA A 78 1.46 -28.24 3.60
N LEU A 79 0.98 -27.32 4.46
CA LEU A 79 -0.28 -27.50 5.18
C LEU A 79 -1.49 -27.48 4.24
N VAL A 80 -1.47 -26.58 3.25
CA VAL A 80 -2.52 -26.47 2.23
C VAL A 80 -2.58 -27.73 1.36
N GLU A 81 -1.44 -28.28 0.94
CA GLU A 81 -1.40 -29.54 0.18
C GLU A 81 -1.86 -30.74 1.00
N ALA A 82 -1.49 -30.82 2.28
CA ALA A 82 -1.98 -31.87 3.18
C ALA A 82 -3.52 -31.83 3.34
N LEU A 83 -4.11 -30.64 3.47
CA LEU A 83 -5.55 -30.46 3.56
C LEU A 83 -6.28 -30.79 2.24
N LYS A 84 -5.69 -30.46 1.08
CA LYS A 84 -6.24 -30.85 -0.23
C LYS A 84 -6.23 -32.37 -0.41
N GLY A 85 -5.20 -33.06 0.07
CA GLY A 85 -5.13 -34.52 0.09
C GLY A 85 -6.22 -35.16 0.95
N ALA A 86 -6.46 -34.61 2.15
CA ALA A 86 -7.50 -35.10 3.06
C ALA A 86 -8.93 -34.91 2.52
N ASN A 87 -9.21 -33.78 1.85
CA ASN A 87 -10.54 -33.49 1.29
C ASN A 87 -10.88 -34.34 0.05
N ARG A 88 -9.89 -34.88 -0.68
CA ARG A 88 -10.14 -35.81 -1.79
C ARG A 88 -10.68 -37.17 -1.31
N GLY A 89 -10.44 -37.55 -0.06
CA GLY A 89 -10.99 -38.77 0.54
C GLY A 89 -12.45 -38.65 0.99
N LEU A 90 -12.90 -37.44 1.35
CA LEU A 90 -14.26 -37.20 1.87
C LEU A 90 -15.35 -37.18 0.78
N SER A 91 -14.98 -36.99 -0.51
CA SER A 91 -15.94 -37.05 -1.61
C SER A 91 -16.44 -38.46 -1.94
N TYR A 92 -15.76 -39.51 -1.46
CA TYR A 92 -16.14 -40.92 -1.71
C TYR A 92 -17.08 -41.51 -0.66
N CYS A 93 -17.36 -40.79 0.44
CA CYS A 93 -18.19 -41.30 1.54
C CYS A 93 -19.64 -40.78 1.55
N ILE A 94 -20.06 -39.95 0.57
CA ILE A 94 -21.44 -39.38 0.49
C ILE A 94 -22.26 -40.04 -0.63
N LYS A 95 -21.85 -41.22 -1.13
CA LYS A 95 -22.68 -42.04 -2.03
C LYS A 95 -22.83 -43.44 -1.49
N THR A 96 -23.77 -43.61 -0.57
CA THR A 96 -24.43 -44.90 -0.30
C THR A 96 -25.84 -44.61 0.17
N ASP A 97 -26.78 -45.08 -0.66
CA ASP A 97 -28.23 -45.31 -0.52
C ASP A 97 -29.17 -44.13 -0.25
#